data_AF-A0A8S3YFD7-F1
#
_entry.id   AF-A0A8S3YFD7-F1
#
_cell.length_a   1.000
_cell.length_b   1.000
_cell.length_c   1.000
_cell.angle_alpha   90.00
_cell.angle_beta   90.00
_cell.angle_gamma   90.00
#
_symmetry.space_group_name_H-M   'P 1'
#
loop_
_entity.id
_entity.type
_entity.pdbx_description
1 polymer ?
#
loop_
_entity_poly.entity_id
_entity_poly.type
_entity_poly.pdbx_seq_one_letter_code
_entity_poly.pdbx_strand_id
1 'polypeptide(L)'
;MQTWGTMMAETVYSSKNDAIWATAFFFSMIVDFYRLVFQIRIYCETNYYNSNCTKYCLASNGPKEHYTCDPETGAKICLPGWTGLDCTEDIDECLLNYCGKGICVNLQADYLCYCPNHDTGILDNSVLKMIYSNLYTVLAYNILNATYFL
;
A
#
# COMPACT_ATOMS: atom_id res chain seq x y z
N MET A 1 4.83 -44.23 -2.96
CA MET A 1 3.42 -44.11 -3.39
C MET A 1 3.33 -42.91 -4.30
N GLN A 2 3.21 -43.13 -5.61
CA GLN A 2 2.96 -42.04 -6.57
C GLN A 2 1.51 -41.61 -6.40
N THR A 3 1.27 -40.38 -5.94
CA THR A 3 -0.07 -39.79 -6.01
C THR A 3 -0.32 -39.42 -7.46
N TRP A 4 -1.18 -40.18 -8.14
CA TRP A 4 -1.73 -39.82 -9.45
C TRP A 4 -2.76 -38.70 -9.23
N GLY A 5 -2.26 -37.51 -8.88
CA GLY A 5 -3.06 -36.29 -8.82
C GLY A 5 -2.85 -35.52 -10.12
N THR A 6 -3.93 -35.02 -10.72
CA THR A 6 -3.83 -33.95 -11.72
C THR A 6 -3.21 -32.73 -11.05
N MET A 7 -2.05 -32.28 -11.53
CA MET A 7 -1.53 -30.97 -11.16
C MET A 7 -2.53 -29.91 -11.62
N MET A 8 -3.21 -29.27 -10.68
CA MET A 8 -4.05 -28.11 -10.98
C MET A 8 -3.15 -26.87 -10.96
N ALA A 9 -3.00 -26.21 -12.09
CA ALA A 9 -2.37 -24.89 -12.21
C ALA A 9 -3.47 -23.83 -12.19
N GLU A 10 -4.10 -23.64 -11.03
CA GLU A 10 -5.16 -22.66 -10.85
C GLU A 10 -4.60 -21.37 -10.23
N THR A 11 -5.18 -20.22 -10.60
CA THR A 11 -4.79 -18.93 -10.03
C THR A 11 -5.27 -18.82 -8.58
N VAL A 12 -4.36 -18.45 -7.69
CA VAL A 12 -4.68 -18.11 -6.30
C VAL A 12 -4.94 -16.62 -6.19
N TYR A 13 -6.12 -16.24 -5.69
CA TYR A 13 -6.52 -14.85 -5.54
C TYR A 13 -6.20 -14.33 -4.12
N SER A 14 -5.97 -13.02 -4.02
CA SER A 14 -5.66 -12.34 -2.75
C SER A 14 -6.80 -12.40 -1.73
N SER A 15 -8.06 -12.39 -2.18
CA SER A 15 -9.22 -12.41 -1.29
C SER A 15 -10.41 -13.16 -1.88
N LYS A 16 -11.37 -13.51 -1.01
CA LYS A 16 -12.63 -14.16 -1.42
C LYS A 16 -13.47 -13.31 -2.37
N ASN A 17 -13.36 -11.98 -2.31
CA ASN A 17 -14.15 -11.07 -3.14
C ASN A 17 -13.59 -10.97 -4.56
N ASP A 18 -12.26 -11.09 -4.68
CA ASP A 18 -11.56 -11.06 -5.97
C ASP A 18 -11.55 -12.43 -6.65
N ALA A 19 -11.80 -13.49 -5.88
CA ALA A 19 -11.74 -14.88 -6.33
C ALA A 19 -12.85 -15.26 -7.32
N ILE A 20 -12.43 -15.61 -8.53
CA ILE A 20 -13.28 -16.04 -9.64
C ILE A 20 -13.43 -17.57 -9.64
N TRP A 21 -14.61 -18.06 -9.99
CA TRP A 21 -14.87 -19.50 -10.17
C TRP A 21 -14.18 -20.04 -11.43
N ALA A 22 -13.34 -21.05 -11.24
CA ALA A 22 -12.74 -21.87 -12.28
C ALA A 22 -13.47 -23.20 -12.40
N THR A 23 -13.51 -23.76 -13.61
CA THR A 23 -14.09 -25.08 -13.87
C THR A 23 -12.97 -26.10 -14.01
N ALA A 24 -12.83 -26.98 -13.02
CA ALA A 24 -11.84 -28.04 -13.00
C ALA A 24 -12.42 -29.36 -13.54
N PHE A 25 -11.67 -30.02 -14.43
CA PHE A 25 -12.03 -31.32 -15.02
C PHE A 25 -11.12 -32.42 -14.51
N PHE A 26 -11.69 -33.45 -13.88
CA PHE A 26 -10.95 -34.64 -13.49
C PHE A 26 -11.39 -35.80 -14.38
N PHE A 27 -10.44 -36.35 -15.12
CA PHE A 27 -10.62 -37.52 -15.97
C PHE A 27 -10.22 -38.78 -15.17
N SER A 28 -11.04 -39.82 -15.22
CA SER A 28 -10.62 -41.13 -14.75
C SER A 28 -9.70 -41.78 -15.78
N MET A 29 -8.48 -42.14 -15.39
CA MET A 29 -7.49 -42.76 -16.29
C MET A 29 -7.81 -44.23 -16.64
N ILE A 30 -8.91 -44.77 -16.10
CA ILE A 30 -9.31 -46.18 -16.24
C ILE A 30 -10.67 -46.31 -16.96
N VAL A 31 -11.49 -45.25 -16.96
CA VAL A 31 -12.84 -45.27 -17.53
C VAL A 31 -13.13 -43.95 -18.25
N ASP A 32 -13.06 -43.99 -19.58
CA ASP A 32 -13.14 -42.82 -20.48
C ASP A 32 -14.50 -42.09 -20.50
N PHE A 33 -15.50 -42.62 -19.81
CA PHE A 33 -16.88 -42.10 -19.80
C PHE A 33 -17.26 -41.34 -18.53
N TYR A 34 -16.40 -41.32 -17.49
CA TYR A 34 -16.66 -40.51 -16.30
C TYR A 34 -15.79 -39.25 -16.31
N ARG A 35 -16.45 -38.10 -16.37
CA ARG A 35 -15.85 -36.76 -16.25
C ARG A 35 -16.43 -36.09 -15.03
N LEU A 36 -15.59 -35.84 -14.01
CA LEU A 36 -16.00 -35.01 -12.89
C LEU A 36 -15.71 -33.55 -13.24
N VAL A 37 -16.72 -32.71 -12.98
CA VAL A 37 -16.65 -31.26 -13.22
C VAL A 37 -16.89 -30.58 -11.89
N PHE A 38 -15.91 -29.81 -11.43
CA PHE A 38 -16.03 -29.01 -10.21
C PHE A 38 -15.93 -27.53 -10.55
N GLN A 39 -16.73 -26.73 -9.86
CA GLN A 39 -16.52 -25.30 -9.80
C GLN A 39 -15.76 -25.00 -8.52
N ILE A 40 -14.55 -24.47 -8.66
CA ILE A 40 -13.66 -24.16 -7.53
C ILE A 40 -13.17 -22.72 -7.64
N ARG A 41 -12.81 -22.13 -6.51
CA ARG A 41 -12.04 -20.89 -6.46
C ARG A 41 -11.07 -20.97 -5.30
N ILE A 42 -9.85 -20.50 -5.52
CA ILE A 42 -8.77 -20.60 -4.54
C ILE A 42 -8.37 -19.18 -4.16
N TYR A 43 -8.34 -18.90 -2.87
CA TYR A 43 -7.99 -17.58 -2.35
C TYR A 43 -7.34 -17.70 -0.98
N CYS A 44 -6.60 -16.66 -0.60
CA CYS A 44 -5.96 -16.61 0.71
C CYS A 44 -6.93 -16.20 1.83
N GLU A 45 -6.64 -16.70 3.03
CA GLU A 45 -7.33 -16.29 4.24
C GLU A 45 -6.95 -14.85 4.64
N THR A 46 -7.74 -14.22 5.51
CA THR A 46 -7.53 -12.82 5.89
C THR A 46 -6.10 -12.57 6.37
N ASN A 47 -5.45 -11.52 5.84
CA ASN A 47 -4.07 -11.13 6.14
C ASN A 47 -2.99 -12.09 5.63
N TYR A 48 -3.34 -13.10 4.84
CA TYR A 48 -2.38 -13.95 4.13
C TYR A 48 -2.31 -13.56 2.65
N TYR A 49 -1.10 -13.57 2.11
CA TYR A 49 -0.77 -13.10 0.77
C TYR A 49 0.22 -14.07 0.12
N ASN A 50 0.61 -13.77 -1.13
CA ASN A 50 1.39 -14.58 -2.05
C ASN A 50 0.64 -15.75 -2.68
N SER A 51 1.23 -16.34 -3.73
CA SER A 51 0.62 -17.44 -4.49
C SER A 51 0.36 -18.71 -3.68
N ASN A 52 1.02 -18.87 -2.52
CA ASN A 52 0.91 -20.02 -1.64
C ASN A 52 0.20 -19.69 -0.31
N CYS A 53 -0.32 -18.46 -0.16
CA CYS A 53 -0.92 -17.96 1.07
C CYS A 53 -0.06 -18.15 2.33
N THR A 54 1.27 -18.07 2.21
CA THR A 54 2.18 -18.30 3.35
C THR A 54 2.68 -17.01 4.00
N LYS A 55 2.52 -15.86 3.34
CA LYS A 55 2.99 -14.59 3.87
C LYS A 55 1.88 -13.91 4.66
N TYR A 56 2.05 -13.81 5.97
CA TYR A 56 1.17 -13.03 6.83
C TYR A 56 1.59 -11.55 6.87
N CYS A 57 0.63 -10.63 6.71
CA CYS A 57 0.83 -9.19 6.87
C CYS A 57 -0.44 -8.53 7.42
N LEU A 58 -0.29 -7.72 8.47
CA LEU A 58 -1.38 -6.92 9.04
C LEU A 58 -1.02 -5.45 8.92
N ALA A 59 -1.77 -4.71 8.10
CA ALA A 59 -1.55 -3.27 7.94
C ALA A 59 -1.71 -2.56 9.29
N SER A 60 -0.81 -1.62 9.56
CA SER A 60 -0.73 -0.94 10.85
C SER A 60 -0.26 0.49 10.68
N ASN A 61 -0.90 1.40 11.40
CA ASN A 61 -0.53 2.82 11.51
C ASN A 61 -0.49 3.20 12.99
N GLY A 62 0.35 2.47 13.74
CA GLY A 62 0.52 2.61 15.18
C GLY A 62 1.74 3.46 15.52
N PRO A 63 2.05 3.69 16.80
CA PRO A 63 3.17 4.53 17.23
C PRO A 63 4.57 4.02 16.83
N LYS A 64 4.66 2.78 16.35
CA LYS A 64 5.92 2.08 16.06
C LYS A 64 5.99 1.54 14.64
N GLU A 65 4.93 1.63 13.85
CA GLU A 65 4.89 1.03 12.52
C GLU A 65 3.82 1.69 11.66
N HIS A 66 4.19 1.98 10.42
CA HIS A 66 3.37 2.76 9.49
C HIS A 66 3.41 2.13 8.10
N TYR A 67 2.67 1.04 7.88
CA TYR A 67 2.65 0.34 6.60
C TYR A 67 1.30 -0.27 6.24
N THR A 68 1.11 -0.45 4.94
CA THR A 68 0.09 -1.32 4.34
C THR A 68 0.73 -2.60 3.81
N CYS A 69 -0.09 -3.53 3.37
CA CYS A 69 0.36 -4.81 2.81
C CYS A 69 0.20 -4.80 1.30
N ASP A 70 1.25 -5.18 0.59
CA ASP A 70 1.19 -5.42 -0.86
C ASP A 70 0.20 -6.55 -1.17
N PRO A 71 -0.79 -6.33 -2.04
CA PRO A 71 -1.87 -7.31 -2.28
C PRO A 71 -1.41 -8.59 -2.99
N GLU A 72 -0.27 -8.56 -3.70
CA GLU A 72 0.24 -9.73 -4.42
C GLU A 72 1.24 -10.53 -3.58
N THR A 73 2.19 -9.84 -2.95
CA THR A 73 3.34 -10.45 -2.26
C THR A 73 3.18 -10.50 -0.74
N GLY A 74 2.36 -9.63 -0.15
CA GLY A 74 2.29 -9.41 1.29
C GLY A 74 3.52 -8.72 1.88
N ALA A 75 4.33 -8.07 1.05
CA ALA A 75 5.40 -7.20 1.52
C ALA A 75 4.83 -5.96 2.23
N LYS A 76 5.57 -5.42 3.21
CA LYS A 76 5.21 -4.16 3.85
C LYS A 76 5.46 -3.02 2.86
N ILE A 77 4.47 -2.17 2.66
CA ILE A 77 4.55 -0.92 1.90
C ILE A 77 4.44 0.21 2.90
N CYS A 78 5.50 1.01 3.06
CA CYS A 78 5.47 2.12 4.02
C CYS A 78 4.41 3.15 3.63
N LEU A 79 3.74 3.70 4.64
CA LEU A 79 2.84 4.83 4.47
C LEU A 79 3.64 6.06 4.01
N PRO A 80 3.01 7.03 3.32
CA PRO A 80 3.68 8.27 2.93
C PRO A 80 4.35 8.96 4.14
N GLY A 81 5.57 9.45 3.93
CA GLY A 81 6.40 10.06 4.99
C GLY A 81 7.19 9.06 5.85
N TRP A 82 7.07 7.74 5.59
CA TRP A 82 7.78 6.70 6.33
C TRP A 82 8.71 5.87 5.46
N THR A 83 9.82 5.42 6.05
CA THR A 83 10.86 4.60 5.42
C THR A 83 11.45 3.58 6.40
N GLY A 84 12.46 2.85 5.94
CA GLY A 84 13.12 1.77 6.68
C GLY A 84 12.44 0.41 6.50
N LEU A 85 13.10 -0.65 6.97
CA LEU A 85 12.63 -2.03 6.81
C LEU A 85 11.26 -2.28 7.46
N ASP A 86 11.01 -1.60 8.57
CA ASP A 86 9.78 -1.73 9.35
C ASP A 86 8.84 -0.52 9.25
N CYS A 87 9.15 0.44 8.35
CA CYS A 87 8.37 1.65 8.16
C CYS A 87 8.19 2.44 9.47
N THR A 88 9.30 2.62 10.18
CA THR A 88 9.36 3.27 11.50
C THR A 88 10.22 4.52 11.47
N GLU A 89 10.92 4.75 10.36
CA GLU A 89 11.81 5.89 10.19
C GLU A 89 11.05 6.98 9.45
N ASP A 90 11.10 8.19 10.00
CA ASP A 90 10.56 9.37 9.38
C ASP A 90 11.42 9.79 8.18
N ILE A 91 10.79 10.16 7.07
CA ILE A 91 11.50 10.72 5.93
C ILE A 91 11.73 12.20 6.21
N ASP A 92 12.99 12.65 6.16
CA ASP A 92 13.29 14.07 6.22
C ASP A 92 13.11 14.72 4.83
N GLU A 93 11.92 15.28 4.58
CA GLU A 93 11.63 15.94 3.31
C GLU A 93 12.43 17.23 3.09
N CYS A 94 12.98 17.84 4.15
CA CYS A 94 13.80 19.04 4.01
C CYS A 94 15.11 18.77 3.28
N LEU A 95 15.64 17.54 3.37
CA LEU A 95 16.83 17.12 2.62
C LEU A 95 16.59 17.04 1.11
N LEU A 96 15.32 17.00 0.68
CA LEU A 96 14.92 16.91 -0.72
C LEU A 96 14.74 18.30 -1.36
N ASN A 97 14.99 19.38 -0.60
CA ASN A 97 14.93 20.78 -1.04
C ASN A 97 13.57 21.21 -1.62
N TYR A 98 12.47 20.62 -1.15
CA TYR A 98 11.13 20.95 -1.64
C TYR A 98 10.69 22.39 -1.39
N CYS A 99 11.19 23.03 -0.32
CA CYS A 99 10.87 24.43 -0.02
C CYS A 99 11.63 25.45 -0.88
N GLY A 100 12.57 25.03 -1.74
CA GLY A 100 13.37 25.93 -2.56
C GLY A 100 14.16 26.96 -1.73
N LYS A 101 13.71 28.22 -1.70
CA LYS A 101 14.32 29.32 -0.92
C LYS A 101 13.63 29.59 0.43
N GLY A 102 12.56 28.86 0.75
CA GLY A 102 11.86 28.95 2.03
C GLY A 102 12.61 28.22 3.16
N ILE A 103 12.22 28.49 4.41
CA ILE A 103 12.70 27.76 5.58
C ILE A 103 11.90 26.46 5.70
N CYS A 104 12.58 25.32 5.75
CA CYS A 104 11.94 24.02 5.92
C CYS A 104 11.98 23.57 7.38
N VAL A 105 10.89 22.98 7.85
CA VAL A 105 10.80 22.30 9.14
C VAL A 105 10.27 20.89 8.92
N ASN A 106 11.10 19.90 9.26
CA ASN A 106 10.71 18.49 9.22
C ASN A 106 9.72 18.18 10.34
N LEU A 107 8.65 17.45 10.01
CA LEU A 107 7.64 16.96 10.94
C LEU A 107 7.52 15.44 10.80
N GLN A 108 6.75 14.80 11.68
CA GLN A 108 6.52 13.37 11.58
C GLN A 108 5.57 13.05 10.41
N ALA A 109 6.06 12.26 9.46
CA ALA A 109 5.43 11.87 8.21
C ALA A 109 5.04 13.07 7.32
N ASP A 110 5.71 14.21 7.49
CA ASP A 110 5.26 15.49 6.95
C ASP A 110 6.33 16.59 7.05
N TYR A 111 6.10 17.73 6.41
CA TYR A 111 6.98 18.88 6.50
C TYR A 111 6.26 20.21 6.29
N LEU A 112 6.84 21.28 6.82
CA LEU A 112 6.36 22.65 6.62
C LEU A 112 7.39 23.52 5.93
N CYS A 113 6.93 24.28 4.95
CA CYS A 113 7.71 25.33 4.32
C CYS A 113 7.20 26.71 4.74
N TYR A 114 8.10 27.54 5.26
CA TYR A 114 7.87 28.96 5.47
C TYR A 114 8.51 29.73 4.32
N CYS A 115 7.69 30.28 3.42
CA CYS A 115 8.17 31.10 2.32
C CYS A 115 8.18 32.58 2.75
N PRO A 116 9.28 33.32 2.55
CA PRO A 116 9.27 34.76 2.77
C PRO A 116 8.33 35.44 1.77
N ASN A 117 7.47 36.34 2.25
CA ASN A 117 6.69 37.18 1.36
C ASN A 117 7.63 38.11 0.58
N HIS A 118 7.53 38.05 -0.75
CA HIS A 118 8.40 38.76 -1.68
C HIS A 118 8.41 40.30 -1.52
N ASP A 119 7.40 40.89 -0.86
CA ASP A 119 7.22 42.35 -0.76
C ASP A 119 7.52 42.96 0.63
N THR A 120 7.62 42.17 1.71
CA THR A 120 7.74 42.73 3.09
C THR A 120 8.89 42.15 3.92
N GLY A 121 9.53 41.06 3.50
CA GLY A 121 10.61 40.43 4.28
C GLY A 121 10.17 39.89 5.65
N ILE A 122 8.85 39.79 5.89
CA ILE A 122 8.27 39.21 7.10
C ILE A 122 7.96 37.74 6.81
N LEU A 123 8.29 36.85 7.76
CA LEU A 123 7.79 35.49 7.82
C LEU A 123 6.28 35.57 8.01
N ASP A 124 5.54 35.52 6.91
CA ASP A 124 4.09 35.38 6.98
C ASP A 124 3.78 33.95 7.42
N ASN A 125 2.80 33.79 8.30
CA ASN A 125 2.28 32.51 8.73
C ASN A 125 1.49 31.79 7.61
N SER A 126 1.71 32.18 6.35
CA SER A 126 1.37 31.44 5.14
C SER A 126 2.13 30.11 5.15
N VAL A 127 1.68 29.18 5.99
CA VAL A 127 2.15 27.82 6.05
C VAL A 127 1.59 27.12 4.81
N LEU A 128 2.47 26.90 3.83
CA LEU A 128 2.20 25.96 2.76
C LEU A 128 2.67 24.60 3.25
N LYS A 129 1.72 23.71 3.50
CA LYS A 129 2.07 22.29 3.56
C LYS A 129 1.93 21.71 2.17
N MET A 130 2.91 20.90 1.83
CA MET A 130 3.00 20.21 0.56
C MET A 130 2.66 18.75 0.86
N ILE A 131 1.41 18.33 0.58
CA ILE A 131 1.00 16.95 0.83
C ILE A 131 1.54 16.06 -0.28
N TYR A 132 2.12 14.92 0.09
CA TYR A 132 2.22 13.77 -0.79
C TYR A 132 0.82 13.17 -1.02
N SER A 133 0.04 13.71 -1.97
CA SER A 133 -1.09 12.96 -2.52
C SER A 133 -0.59 12.14 -3.71
N ASN A 134 -0.76 10.82 -3.64
CA ASN A 134 -0.32 9.85 -4.64
C ASN A 134 -0.37 10.35 -6.10
N LEU A 135 0.72 10.07 -6.83
CA LEU A 135 1.07 10.48 -8.19
C LEU A 135 1.58 11.92 -8.35
N TYR A 136 2.88 12.13 -8.14
CA TYR A 136 3.68 13.20 -8.77
C TYR A 136 3.19 14.66 -8.64
N THR A 137 2.17 14.93 -7.81
CA THR A 137 1.63 16.28 -7.62
C THR A 137 1.87 16.74 -6.19
N VAL A 138 2.81 17.66 -6.07
CA VAL A 138 2.91 18.52 -4.89
C VAL A 138 1.73 19.50 -4.94
N LEU A 139 0.77 19.36 -4.03
CA LEU A 139 -0.27 20.36 -3.82
C LEU A 139 0.12 21.21 -2.61
N ALA A 140 0.32 22.51 -2.84
CA ALA A 140 0.52 23.49 -1.79
C ALA A 140 -0.85 23.91 -1.24
N TYR A 141 -1.07 23.78 0.07
CA TYR A 141 -2.30 24.24 0.71
C TYR A 141 -2.01 25.16 1.90
N ASN A 142 -2.82 26.21 2.05
CA ASN A 142 -2.72 27.17 3.16
C ASN A 142 -3.42 26.64 4.42
N ILE A 143 -2.68 26.40 5.49
CA ILE A 143 -3.22 25.84 6.75
C ILE A 143 -4.08 26.86 7.53
N LEU A 144 -3.87 28.16 7.34
CA LEU A 144 -4.64 29.21 8.03
C LEU A 144 -6.13 29.27 7.65
N ASN A 145 -6.55 28.62 6.55
CA ASN A 145 -7.96 28.51 6.14
C ASN A 145 -8.61 27.15 6.48
N ALA A 146 -7.92 26.27 7.22
CA ALA A 146 -8.40 24.91 7.51
C ALA A 146 -9.26 24.80 8.79
N THR A 147 -9.73 25.90 9.38
CA THR A 147 -10.70 25.89 10.50
C THR A 147 -12.16 25.72 10.06
N TYR A 148 -12.43 25.38 8.80
CA TYR A 148 -13.77 25.09 8.29
C TYR A 148 -13.80 23.83 7.42
N PHE A 149 -13.57 22.65 7.99
CA PHE A 149 -14.17 21.43 7.47
C PHE A 149 -14.66 20.60 8.66
N LEU A 150 -15.97 20.34 8.63
CA LEU A 150 -16.82 19.70 9.64
C LEU A 150 -16.32 18.34 10.12
#